data_AF-A0A1F4HM02-F1
#
_entry.id   AF-A0A1F4HM02-F1
#
_cell.length_a   1.000
_cell.length_b   1.000
_cell.length_c   1.000
_cell.angle_alpha   90.00
_cell.angle_beta   90.00
_cell.angle_gamma   90.00
#
_symmetry.space_group_name_H-M   'P 1'
#
loop_
_entity.id
_entity.type
_entity.pdbx_description
1 polymer ?
#
loop_
_entity_poly.entity_id
_entity_poly.type
_entity_poly.pdbx_seq_one_letter_code
_entity_poly.pdbx_strand_id
1 'polypeptide(L)'
;MDACLALRPAATECGVCAQACPVAAFDWRDDGVCISANCVGCGRCAAVCPTGAIEVAGFAPPPSLAGADSALYLECQRVPAALRHAGAQEVPCLGGLTPLQLIEWVAQGRTPVLLDHGWCMACAAGAAAAHTTAEALEEAASDLHSVAADRIEPPRLQSAPLPASKALPATAAAPAGPALGRRAFFATLRGGAPAVVAATRPTAWRATRSACRPSTQIQANRKQRANALERVAQRAGRALSAAAFPVLRAHDGCTHEGICAAACPSGALASVERADGSVGLDFEAATCVGCGLCVRLCPHDALSLAQAGDASMPHDAAPRGLTHHALSCCTQCDAAFVALAGAALCPRCAMAQAQARDLFGSLFKHSAAPQTI
;
A
#
# COMPACT_ATOMS: atom_id res chain seq x y z
N MET A 1 1.05 8.89 8.20
CA MET A 1 1.95 9.63 7.28
C MET A 1 2.91 8.67 6.57
N ASP A 2 3.56 7.76 7.30
CA ASP A 2 4.58 6.83 6.76
C ASP A 2 4.08 5.85 5.69
N ALA A 3 2.76 5.62 5.60
CA ALA A 3 2.14 4.75 4.61
C ALA A 3 2.01 5.39 3.21
N CYS A 4 2.03 6.72 3.10
CA CYS A 4 1.83 7.40 1.82
C CYS A 4 3.12 7.35 1.00
N LEU A 5 3.09 6.67 -0.16
CA LEU A 5 4.26 6.55 -1.02
C LEU A 5 4.75 7.91 -1.53
N ALA A 6 3.85 8.79 -1.97
CA ALA A 6 4.20 10.10 -2.53
C ALA A 6 4.89 11.07 -1.55
N LEU A 7 4.77 10.82 -0.24
CA LEU A 7 5.42 11.62 0.79
C LEU A 7 6.78 11.04 1.20
N ARG A 8 7.22 9.94 0.57
CA ARG A 8 8.53 9.34 0.82
C ARG A 8 9.59 10.02 -0.06
N PRO A 9 10.80 10.30 0.47
CA PRO A 9 11.90 10.90 -0.30
C PRO A 9 12.40 10.04 -1.46
N ALA A 10 12.17 8.72 -1.40
CA ALA A 10 12.56 7.79 -2.44
C ALA A 10 11.62 7.91 -3.65
N ALA A 11 11.98 8.78 -4.60
CA ALA A 11 11.47 8.94 -5.98
C ALA A 11 10.21 8.10 -6.32
N THR A 12 9.07 8.44 -5.73
CA THR A 12 7.80 7.74 -5.98
C THR A 12 6.75 8.75 -6.41
N GLU A 13 6.44 8.75 -7.70
CA GLU A 13 5.32 9.50 -8.26
C GLU A 13 4.03 8.70 -8.05
N CYS A 14 3.49 8.73 -6.82
CA CYS A 14 2.21 8.06 -6.52
C CYS A 14 1.07 9.09 -6.46
N GLY A 15 0.09 8.98 -7.37
CA GLY A 15 -1.05 9.91 -7.47
C GLY A 15 -2.42 9.24 -7.61
N VAL A 16 -2.49 7.91 -7.45
CA VAL A 16 -3.68 7.11 -7.78
C VAL A 16 -4.94 7.55 -7.02
N CYS A 17 -4.79 7.99 -5.77
CA CYS A 17 -5.91 8.50 -4.96
C CYS A 17 -6.49 9.81 -5.51
N ALA A 18 -5.64 10.68 -6.06
CA ALA A 18 -6.06 11.94 -6.68
C ALA A 18 -6.72 11.67 -8.04
N GLN A 19 -6.17 10.74 -8.82
CA GLN A 19 -6.73 10.30 -10.11
C GLN A 19 -8.12 9.65 -9.93
N ALA A 20 -8.31 8.87 -8.86
CA ALA A 20 -9.60 8.25 -8.54
C ALA A 20 -10.62 9.22 -7.91
N CYS A 21 -10.23 10.46 -7.58
CA CYS A 21 -11.11 11.41 -6.91
C CYS A 21 -12.08 12.07 -7.91
N PRO A 22 -13.39 11.79 -7.84
CA PRO A 22 -14.33 12.27 -8.84
C PRO A 22 -14.63 13.77 -8.76
N VAL A 23 -14.23 14.40 -7.65
CA VAL A 23 -14.48 15.82 -7.34
C VAL A 23 -13.18 16.62 -7.19
N ALA A 24 -12.05 16.03 -7.64
CA ALA A 24 -10.72 16.65 -7.60
C ALA A 24 -10.40 17.31 -6.24
N ALA A 25 -10.66 16.60 -5.14
CA ALA A 25 -10.51 17.15 -3.79
C ALA A 25 -9.04 17.20 -3.30
N PHE A 26 -8.07 16.63 -4.03
CA PHE A 26 -6.68 16.59 -3.60
C PHE A 26 -5.91 17.83 -4.07
N ASP A 27 -5.19 18.48 -3.15
CA ASP A 27 -4.30 19.62 -3.37
C ASP A 27 -2.87 19.23 -2.93
N TRP A 28 -1.96 19.12 -3.90
CA TRP A 28 -0.57 18.71 -3.68
C TRP A 28 0.34 19.92 -3.44
N ARG A 29 1.14 19.87 -2.38
CA ARG A 29 2.04 20.95 -1.95
C ARG A 29 3.43 20.41 -1.68
N ASP A 30 4.42 21.30 -1.62
CA ASP A 30 5.81 20.93 -1.36
C ASP A 30 6.01 20.21 -0.02
N ASP A 31 5.20 20.58 0.97
CA ASP A 31 5.23 20.03 2.32
C ASP A 31 4.30 18.83 2.52
N GLY A 32 3.41 18.51 1.57
CA GLY A 32 2.36 17.52 1.83
C GLY A 32 1.22 17.44 0.82
N VAL A 33 0.18 16.69 1.20
CA VAL A 33 -1.09 16.62 0.44
C VAL A 33 -2.24 17.05 1.34
N CYS A 34 -3.16 17.84 0.76
CA CYS A 34 -4.37 18.33 1.41
C CYS A 34 -5.62 17.77 0.73
N ILE A 35 -6.69 17.52 1.50
CA ILE A 35 -8.02 17.21 0.97
C ILE A 35 -8.93 18.43 1.18
N SER A 36 -9.57 18.92 0.13
CA SER A 36 -10.44 20.11 0.17
C SER A 36 -11.85 19.79 0.67
N ALA A 37 -12.61 20.86 0.96
CA ALA A 37 -14.00 20.75 1.39
C ALA A 37 -14.96 20.19 0.31
N ASN A 38 -14.50 20.05 -0.95
CA ASN A 38 -15.27 19.42 -2.02
C ASN A 38 -15.39 17.90 -1.85
N CYS A 39 -14.66 17.31 -0.90
CA CYS A 39 -14.72 15.87 -0.62
C CYS A 39 -16.15 15.42 -0.26
N VAL A 40 -16.68 14.49 -1.06
CA VAL A 40 -18.01 13.89 -0.85
C VAL A 40 -17.97 12.61 -0.01
N GLY A 41 -16.83 12.28 0.61
CA GLY A 41 -16.71 11.10 1.48
C GLY A 41 -16.94 9.75 0.80
N CYS A 42 -16.79 9.67 -0.53
CA CYS A 42 -17.13 8.46 -1.28
C CYS A 42 -16.14 7.29 -1.08
N GLY A 43 -14.98 7.49 -0.46
CA GLY A 43 -14.04 6.40 -0.18
C GLY A 43 -13.24 5.87 -1.38
N ARG A 44 -13.49 6.30 -2.62
CA ARG A 44 -12.77 5.80 -3.82
C ARG A 44 -11.26 5.94 -3.71
N CYS A 45 -10.77 7.03 -3.13
CA CYS A 45 -9.36 7.24 -2.87
C CYS A 45 -8.75 6.22 -1.89
N ALA A 46 -9.54 5.75 -0.91
CA ALA A 46 -9.14 4.69 0.01
C ALA A 46 -9.16 3.33 -0.70
N ALA A 47 -10.18 3.07 -1.53
CA ALA A 47 -10.30 1.83 -2.31
C ALA A 47 -9.10 1.58 -3.23
N VAL A 48 -8.58 2.62 -3.89
CA VAL A 48 -7.41 2.50 -4.79
C VAL A 48 -6.06 2.66 -4.10
N CYS A 49 -6.01 2.88 -2.78
CA CYS A 49 -4.76 3.16 -2.09
C CYS A 49 -4.00 1.85 -1.79
N PRO A 50 -2.88 1.54 -2.47
CA PRO A 50 -2.20 0.24 -2.33
C PRO A 50 -1.57 0.04 -0.95
N THR A 51 -1.38 1.11 -0.20
CA THR A 51 -0.79 1.10 1.14
C THR A 51 -1.80 1.33 2.26
N GLY A 52 -3.07 1.61 1.95
CA GLY A 52 -4.07 2.01 2.94
C GLY A 52 -3.69 3.29 3.69
N ALA A 53 -3.01 4.23 3.02
CA ALA A 53 -2.63 5.52 3.61
C ALA A 53 -3.81 6.48 3.79
N ILE A 54 -4.95 6.18 3.16
CA ILE A 54 -6.18 6.96 3.20
C ILE A 54 -7.28 6.07 3.74
N GLU A 55 -8.02 6.58 4.72
CA GLU A 55 -9.20 5.94 5.29
C GLU A 55 -10.39 6.89 5.22
N VAL A 56 -11.57 6.35 4.98
CA VAL A 56 -12.83 7.09 5.00
C VAL A 56 -13.80 6.36 5.92
N ALA A 57 -14.47 7.11 6.78
CA ALA A 57 -15.44 6.55 7.72
C ALA A 57 -16.70 6.05 7.00
N GLY A 58 -17.48 5.20 7.68
CA GLY A 58 -18.76 4.69 7.16
C GLY A 58 -18.69 3.35 6.42
N PHE A 59 -17.50 2.77 6.26
CA PHE A 59 -17.28 1.46 5.64
C PHE A 59 -17.10 0.32 6.65
N ALA A 60 -17.67 0.47 7.85
CA ALA A 60 -17.54 -0.54 8.90
C ALA A 60 -18.29 -1.83 8.51
N PRO A 61 -17.80 -3.02 8.90
CA PRO A 61 -18.56 -4.25 8.76
C PRO A 61 -19.88 -4.12 9.54
N PRO A 62 -20.99 -4.68 9.02
CA PRO A 62 -22.19 -4.81 9.83
C PRO A 62 -21.90 -5.72 11.04
N PRO A 63 -22.65 -5.57 12.14
CA PRO A 63 -22.51 -6.46 13.30
C PRO A 63 -22.63 -7.93 12.90
N SER A 64 -21.93 -8.79 13.65
CA SER A 64 -21.95 -10.25 13.49
C SER A 64 -23.38 -10.74 13.30
N LEU A 65 -23.70 -11.23 12.10
CA LEU A 65 -24.95 -11.92 11.81
C LEU A 65 -24.73 -13.41 12.09
N ALA A 66 -25.64 -14.02 12.83
CA ALA A 66 -25.63 -15.46 13.07
C ALA A 66 -26.05 -16.20 11.79
N GLY A 67 -25.22 -17.12 11.31
CA GLY A 67 -25.52 -18.01 10.17
C GLY A 67 -24.30 -18.23 9.28
N ALA A 68 -24.00 -19.50 8.97
CA ALA A 68 -22.98 -19.85 8.00
C ALA A 68 -23.47 -19.52 6.57
N ASP A 69 -22.57 -18.94 5.76
CA ASP A 69 -22.74 -18.69 4.31
C ASP A 69 -24.02 -17.89 3.96
N SER A 70 -24.03 -16.61 4.32
CA SER A 70 -25.15 -15.68 4.05
C SER A 70 -24.79 -14.57 3.05
N ALA A 71 -25.74 -14.19 2.19
CA ALA A 71 -25.58 -13.02 1.33
C ALA A 71 -25.47 -11.74 2.18
N LEU A 72 -24.46 -10.92 1.91
CA LEU A 72 -24.28 -9.59 2.48
C LEU A 72 -24.66 -8.56 1.42
N TYR A 73 -25.90 -8.10 1.46
CA TYR A 73 -26.34 -7.03 0.57
C TYR A 73 -25.75 -5.68 0.99
N LEU A 74 -25.21 -4.95 0.02
CA LEU A 74 -24.57 -3.65 0.22
C LEU A 74 -25.22 -2.62 -0.69
N GLU A 75 -25.61 -1.49 -0.10
CA GLU A 75 -26.25 -0.39 -0.81
C GLU A 75 -25.58 0.93 -0.46
N CYS A 76 -25.52 1.84 -1.44
CA CYS A 76 -24.97 3.18 -1.17
C CYS A 76 -25.93 4.03 -0.33
N GLN A 77 -25.39 4.99 0.41
CA GLN A 77 -26.15 5.93 1.25
C GLN A 77 -27.22 6.75 0.49
N ARG A 78 -27.18 6.76 -0.85
CA ARG A 78 -28.20 7.44 -1.66
C ARG A 78 -29.54 6.69 -1.65
N VAL A 79 -29.58 5.41 -1.28
CA VAL A 79 -30.82 4.64 -1.22
C VAL A 79 -31.60 5.05 0.03
N PRO A 80 -32.83 5.60 -0.09
CA PRO A 80 -33.67 5.90 1.08
C PRO A 80 -33.92 4.65 1.90
N ALA A 81 -33.97 4.77 3.24
CA ALA A 81 -34.21 3.64 4.13
C ALA A 81 -35.49 2.85 3.80
N ALA A 82 -36.53 3.53 3.29
CA ALA A 82 -37.80 2.90 2.88
C ALA A 82 -37.71 2.06 1.59
N LEU A 83 -36.67 2.23 0.78
CA LEU A 83 -36.45 1.50 -0.48
C LEU A 83 -35.28 0.52 -0.41
N ARG A 84 -34.54 0.53 0.70
CA ARG A 84 -33.38 -0.32 0.92
C ARG A 84 -33.80 -1.79 0.96
N HIS A 85 -32.98 -2.65 0.36
CA HIS A 85 -33.16 -4.08 0.47
C HIS A 85 -33.13 -4.53 1.95
N ALA A 86 -33.98 -5.48 2.30
CA ALA A 86 -34.10 -5.95 3.68
C ALA A 86 -32.76 -6.52 4.16
N GLY A 87 -32.24 -5.98 5.27
CA GLY A 87 -30.96 -6.41 5.84
C GLY A 87 -29.72 -5.94 5.07
N ALA A 88 -29.86 -5.09 4.05
CA ALA A 88 -28.70 -4.52 3.37
C ALA A 88 -27.97 -3.51 4.24
N GLN A 89 -26.65 -3.61 4.22
CA GLN A 89 -25.74 -2.69 4.88
C GLN A 89 -25.56 -1.43 4.03
N GLU A 90 -25.75 -0.28 4.65
CA GLU A 90 -25.44 1.01 4.04
C GLU A 90 -23.93 1.27 4.07
N VAL A 91 -23.40 1.74 2.95
CA VAL A 91 -22.05 2.31 2.86
C VAL A 91 -22.08 3.67 2.16
N PRO A 92 -21.12 4.59 2.41
CA PRO A 92 -21.11 5.91 1.78
C PRO A 92 -21.16 5.85 0.25
N CYS A 93 -20.44 4.91 -0.35
CA CYS A 93 -20.47 4.64 -1.78
C CYS A 93 -19.98 3.22 -2.01
N LEU A 94 -20.60 2.48 -2.92
CA LEU A 94 -20.10 1.15 -3.27
C LEU A 94 -18.65 1.22 -3.78
N GLY A 95 -18.29 2.27 -4.54
CA GLY A 95 -16.94 2.48 -5.07
C GLY A 95 -15.86 2.80 -4.01
N GLY A 96 -16.23 2.95 -2.75
CA GLY A 96 -15.26 3.09 -1.66
C GLY A 96 -14.91 1.78 -0.95
N LEU A 97 -15.54 0.66 -1.33
CA LEU A 97 -15.23 -0.67 -0.81
C LEU A 97 -13.87 -1.13 -1.33
N THR A 98 -13.01 -1.57 -0.41
CA THR A 98 -11.66 -2.07 -0.76
C THR A 98 -11.69 -3.58 -1.04
N PRO A 99 -10.75 -4.09 -1.86
CA PRO A 99 -10.58 -5.54 -2.03
C PRO A 99 -10.41 -6.28 -0.70
N LEU A 100 -9.64 -5.70 0.24
CA LEU A 100 -9.44 -6.25 1.58
C LEU A 100 -10.77 -6.46 2.31
N GLN A 101 -11.65 -5.46 2.34
CA GLN A 101 -12.95 -5.57 3.01
C GLN A 101 -13.81 -6.67 2.40
N LEU A 102 -13.86 -6.75 1.07
CA LEU A 102 -14.63 -7.77 0.36
C LEU A 102 -14.10 -9.18 0.68
N ILE A 103 -12.79 -9.38 0.62
CA ILE A 103 -12.14 -10.66 0.95
C ILE A 103 -12.38 -11.02 2.42
N GLU A 104 -12.35 -10.05 3.34
CA GLU A 104 -12.62 -10.30 4.76
C GLU A 104 -14.05 -10.77 5.02
N TRP A 105 -15.03 -10.16 4.37
CA TRP A 105 -16.42 -10.60 4.50
C TRP A 105 -16.62 -11.98 3.90
N VAL A 106 -15.99 -12.26 2.76
CA VAL A 106 -15.95 -13.61 2.20
C VAL A 106 -15.32 -14.56 3.20
N ALA A 107 -14.18 -14.24 3.80
CA ALA A 107 -13.51 -15.06 4.82
C ALA A 107 -14.38 -15.34 6.06
N GLN A 108 -15.32 -14.45 6.39
CA GLN A 108 -16.29 -14.60 7.48
C GLN A 108 -17.50 -15.47 7.12
N GLY A 109 -17.58 -16.02 5.91
CA GLY A 109 -18.73 -16.81 5.47
C GLY A 109 -19.87 -15.96 4.94
N ARG A 110 -19.56 -14.85 4.27
CA ARG A 110 -20.57 -13.94 3.73
C ARG A 110 -20.26 -13.63 2.28
N THR A 111 -21.26 -13.63 1.42
CA THR A 111 -21.07 -13.31 0.00
C THR A 111 -21.52 -11.88 -0.26
N PRO A 112 -20.61 -10.91 -0.47
CA PRO A 112 -20.98 -9.53 -0.72
C PRO A 112 -21.75 -9.39 -2.04
N VAL A 113 -22.94 -8.79 -1.99
CA VAL A 113 -23.79 -8.49 -3.13
C VAL A 113 -24.01 -6.99 -3.17
N LEU A 114 -23.30 -6.32 -4.07
CA LEU A 114 -23.37 -4.87 -4.24
C LEU A 114 -24.55 -4.57 -5.16
N LEU A 115 -25.58 -3.89 -4.66
CA LEU A 115 -26.78 -3.58 -5.44
C LEU A 115 -26.60 -2.29 -6.24
N ASP A 116 -26.54 -2.42 -7.57
CA ASP A 116 -26.50 -1.28 -8.49
C ASP A 116 -27.91 -0.85 -8.88
N HIS A 117 -28.32 0.31 -8.39
CA HIS A 117 -29.62 0.91 -8.71
C HIS A 117 -29.61 1.76 -10.00
N GLY A 118 -28.48 1.81 -10.71
CA GLY A 118 -28.31 2.55 -11.97
C GLY A 118 -28.01 4.04 -11.78
N TRP A 119 -27.56 4.45 -10.59
CA TRP A 119 -27.37 5.88 -10.25
C TRP A 119 -25.93 6.38 -10.38
N CYS A 120 -24.96 5.46 -10.47
CA CYS A 120 -23.53 5.80 -10.46
C CYS A 120 -23.15 6.70 -11.64
N MET A 121 -23.70 6.46 -12.83
CA MET A 121 -23.38 7.22 -14.04
C MET A 121 -23.65 8.73 -13.94
N ALA A 122 -24.69 9.11 -13.19
CA ALA A 122 -25.08 10.51 -12.95
C ALA A 122 -24.71 11.00 -11.53
N CYS A 123 -23.96 10.21 -10.77
CA CYS A 123 -23.56 10.54 -9.41
C CYS A 123 -22.25 11.33 -9.40
N ALA A 124 -22.16 12.36 -8.57
CA ALA A 124 -20.91 13.09 -8.32
C ALA A 124 -19.77 12.18 -7.80
N ALA A 125 -20.08 11.03 -7.21
CA ALA A 125 -19.09 10.03 -6.81
C ALA A 125 -18.72 9.02 -7.91
N GLY A 126 -19.62 8.81 -8.89
CA GLY A 126 -19.58 7.66 -9.80
C GLY A 126 -18.80 7.83 -11.10
N ALA A 127 -18.59 9.06 -11.57
CA ALA A 127 -17.77 9.39 -12.76
C ALA A 127 -17.90 8.45 -13.99
N ALA A 128 -18.95 8.67 -14.78
CA ALA A 128 -19.17 8.49 -16.23
C ALA A 128 -18.58 7.36 -17.11
N ALA A 129 -17.54 6.58 -16.77
CA ALA A 129 -16.90 5.66 -17.74
C ALA A 129 -17.00 4.16 -17.41
N ALA A 130 -17.02 3.78 -16.12
CA ALA A 130 -17.19 2.41 -15.66
C ALA A 130 -17.80 2.41 -14.24
N HIS A 131 -18.46 1.32 -13.83
CA HIS A 131 -18.97 1.23 -12.46
C HIS A 131 -17.80 1.27 -11.49
N THR A 132 -17.84 2.20 -10.51
CA THR A 132 -16.71 2.54 -9.62
C THR A 132 -16.20 1.40 -8.73
N THR A 133 -16.83 0.24 -8.78
CA THR A 133 -16.52 -0.94 -7.97
C THR A 133 -15.85 -2.05 -8.78
N ALA A 134 -15.80 -1.93 -10.11
CA ALA A 134 -15.36 -3.02 -10.98
C ALA A 134 -13.96 -3.49 -10.61
N GLU A 135 -12.99 -2.57 -10.51
CA GLU A 135 -11.60 -2.90 -10.14
C GLU A 135 -11.51 -3.63 -8.79
N ALA A 136 -12.21 -3.14 -7.76
CA ALA A 136 -12.17 -3.76 -6.44
C ALA A 136 -12.82 -5.16 -6.41
N LEU A 137 -13.89 -5.37 -7.20
CA LEU A 137 -14.54 -6.66 -7.36
C LEU A 137 -13.65 -7.64 -8.13
N GLU A 138 -13.01 -7.18 -9.21
CA GLU A 138 -12.10 -7.98 -10.03
C GLU A 138 -10.85 -8.40 -9.24
N GLU A 139 -10.23 -7.48 -8.48
CA GLU A 139 -9.09 -7.79 -7.62
C GLU A 139 -9.49 -8.79 -6.54
N ALA A 140 -10.61 -8.57 -5.84
CA ALA A 140 -11.09 -9.51 -4.83
C ALA A 140 -11.44 -10.88 -5.44
N ALA A 141 -12.08 -10.93 -6.60
CA ALA A 141 -12.41 -12.18 -7.28
C ALA A 141 -11.15 -12.93 -7.71
N SER A 142 -10.15 -12.24 -8.26
CA SER A 142 -8.85 -12.82 -8.63
C SER A 142 -8.13 -13.39 -7.41
N ASP A 143 -8.08 -12.64 -6.31
CA ASP A 143 -7.49 -13.06 -5.05
C ASP A 143 -8.16 -14.32 -4.50
N LEU A 144 -9.50 -14.31 -4.44
CA LEU A 144 -10.29 -15.45 -3.98
C LEU A 144 -10.10 -16.67 -4.89
N HIS A 145 -10.10 -16.48 -6.21
CA HIS A 145 -9.86 -17.57 -7.16
C HIS A 145 -8.46 -18.17 -7.00
N SER A 146 -7.43 -17.35 -6.73
CA SER A 146 -6.07 -17.85 -6.52
C SER A 146 -5.95 -18.81 -5.33
N VAL A 147 -6.78 -18.65 -4.29
CA VAL A 147 -6.72 -19.46 -3.07
C VAL A 147 -7.83 -20.51 -2.94
N ALA A 148 -8.98 -20.28 -3.57
CA ALA A 148 -10.16 -21.14 -3.49
C ALA A 148 -10.58 -21.77 -4.82
N ALA A 149 -10.00 -21.36 -5.95
CA ALA A 149 -10.53 -21.64 -7.29
C ALA A 149 -12.02 -21.28 -7.32
N ASP A 150 -12.88 -22.20 -7.74
CA ASP A 150 -14.32 -21.95 -7.87
C ASP A 150 -15.14 -22.47 -6.67
N ARG A 151 -14.48 -22.82 -5.55
CA ARG A 151 -15.14 -23.37 -4.36
C ARG A 151 -15.81 -22.32 -3.48
N ILE A 152 -15.52 -21.03 -3.71
CA ILE A 152 -16.05 -19.92 -2.92
C ILE A 152 -16.65 -18.91 -3.90
N GLU A 153 -17.90 -18.52 -3.66
CA GLU A 153 -18.56 -17.51 -4.49
C GLU A 153 -17.90 -16.13 -4.27
N PRO A 154 -17.45 -15.45 -5.34
CA PRO A 154 -16.83 -14.14 -5.22
C PRO A 154 -17.87 -13.04 -4.96
N PRO A 155 -17.43 -11.87 -4.44
CA PRO A 155 -18.30 -10.70 -4.37
C PRO A 155 -18.76 -10.29 -5.77
N ARG A 156 -20.00 -9.81 -5.90
CA ARG A 156 -20.56 -9.45 -7.21
C ARG A 156 -21.35 -8.15 -7.18
N LEU A 157 -21.43 -7.54 -8.35
CA LEU A 157 -22.38 -6.46 -8.63
C LEU A 157 -23.68 -7.08 -9.14
N GLN A 158 -24.81 -6.66 -8.59
CA GLN A 158 -26.14 -7.11 -9.00
C GLN A 158 -27.01 -5.90 -9.35
N SER A 159 -27.54 -5.90 -10.57
CA SER A 159 -28.45 -4.84 -11.02
C SER A 159 -29.80 -4.95 -10.29
N ALA A 160 -30.25 -3.85 -9.72
CA ALA A 160 -31.52 -3.72 -9.00
C ALA A 160 -32.08 -2.30 -9.21
N PRO A 161 -32.42 -1.90 -10.44
CA PRO A 161 -32.69 -0.50 -10.79
C PRO A 161 -33.83 0.10 -9.97
N LEU A 162 -33.62 1.33 -9.50
CA LEU A 162 -34.65 2.15 -8.84
C LEU A 162 -34.79 3.49 -9.57
N PRO A 163 -35.97 4.13 -9.55
CA PRO A 163 -36.17 5.41 -10.23
C PRO A 163 -35.19 6.47 -9.75
N ALA A 164 -34.50 7.15 -10.68
CA ALA A 164 -33.49 8.17 -10.35
C ALA A 164 -34.03 9.31 -9.46
N SER A 165 -35.34 9.61 -9.57
CA SER A 165 -36.03 10.60 -8.74
C SER A 165 -36.10 10.24 -7.25
N LYS A 166 -35.82 8.98 -6.89
CA LYS A 166 -35.82 8.50 -5.50
C LYS A 166 -34.45 8.58 -4.84
N ALA A 167 -33.39 8.83 -5.58
CA ALA A 167 -32.04 8.85 -5.04
C ALA A 167 -31.83 10.08 -4.14
N LEU A 168 -31.40 9.87 -2.90
CA LEU A 168 -30.96 10.96 -2.03
C LEU A 168 -29.73 11.67 -2.65
N PRO A 169 -29.49 12.95 -2.30
CA PRO A 169 -28.26 13.64 -2.70
C PRO A 169 -27.02 12.88 -2.23
N ALA A 170 -25.94 12.91 -3.01
CA ALA A 170 -24.63 12.51 -2.50
C ALA A 170 -24.25 13.52 -1.40
N THR A 171 -24.16 13.09 -0.15
CA THR A 171 -23.79 13.99 0.95
C THR A 171 -22.33 14.40 0.81
N ALA A 172 -22.03 15.66 1.11
CA ALA A 172 -20.68 16.04 1.52
C ALA A 172 -20.41 15.36 2.87
N ALA A 173 -19.24 14.75 3.05
CA ALA A 173 -18.93 14.11 4.33
C ALA A 173 -19.09 15.12 5.47
N ALA A 174 -19.94 14.82 6.46
CA ALA A 174 -19.85 15.49 7.74
C ALA A 174 -18.49 15.13 8.36
N PRO A 175 -17.69 16.09 8.86
CA PRO A 175 -16.44 15.77 9.52
C PRO A 175 -16.73 14.97 10.80
N ALA A 176 -16.11 13.80 10.93
CA ALA A 176 -16.12 13.05 12.18
C ALA A 176 -15.28 13.80 13.24
N GLY A 177 -15.93 14.23 14.32
CA GLY A 177 -15.27 14.72 15.54
C GLY A 177 -16.12 15.72 16.34
N PRO A 178 -16.24 15.57 17.68
CA PRO A 178 -17.06 16.45 18.51
C PRO A 178 -16.44 17.86 18.60
N ALA A 179 -17.24 18.88 18.31
CA ALA A 179 -16.89 20.27 18.57
C ALA A 179 -17.19 20.58 20.05
N LEU A 180 -16.16 20.82 20.86
CA LEU A 180 -16.34 21.33 22.22
C LEU A 180 -16.79 22.79 22.15
N GLY A 181 -18.00 23.07 22.66
CA GLY A 181 -18.58 24.41 22.71
C GLY A 181 -17.91 25.31 23.76
N ARG A 182 -17.96 26.64 23.54
CA ARG A 182 -17.34 27.71 24.35
C ARG A 182 -17.52 27.61 25.87
N ARG A 183 -18.55 26.92 26.39
CA ARG A 183 -18.72 26.72 27.84
C ARG A 183 -17.82 25.63 28.43
N ALA A 184 -17.43 24.62 27.65
CA ALA A 184 -16.45 23.61 28.07
C ALA A 184 -15.02 24.18 28.18
N PHE A 185 -14.72 25.23 27.39
CA PHE A 185 -13.43 25.93 27.38
C PHE A 185 -13.15 26.74 28.66
N PHE A 186 -14.17 27.31 29.31
CA PHE A 186 -13.97 28.06 30.55
C PHE A 186 -13.97 27.17 31.80
N ALA A 187 -14.35 25.89 31.68
CA ALA A 187 -14.26 24.93 32.78
C ALA A 187 -12.82 24.40 32.95
N THR A 188 -12.02 24.34 31.88
CA THR A 188 -10.61 23.91 31.92
C THR A 188 -9.65 24.97 32.46
N LEU A 189 -10.06 26.25 32.52
CA LEU A 189 -9.24 27.32 33.11
C LEU A 189 -9.27 27.36 34.65
N ARG A 190 -10.10 26.53 35.29
CA ARG A 190 -10.23 26.50 36.76
C ARG A 190 -9.62 25.26 37.44
N GLY A 191 -9.03 24.35 36.66
CA GLY A 191 -8.27 23.20 37.17
C GLY A 191 -7.08 22.93 36.27
N GLY A 192 -5.87 23.17 36.79
CA GLY A 192 -4.63 23.06 36.03
C GLY A 192 -4.46 21.68 35.37
N ALA A 193 -4.45 21.67 34.04
CA ALA A 193 -4.01 20.57 33.19
C ALA A 193 -3.36 21.19 31.93
N PRO A 194 -2.38 20.50 31.30
CA PRO A 194 -1.49 21.11 30.32
C PRO A 194 -2.24 21.56 29.06
N ALA A 195 -1.85 22.74 28.57
CA ALA A 195 -2.48 23.44 27.46
C ALA A 195 -2.42 22.63 26.16
N VAL A 196 -3.59 22.19 25.68
CA VAL A 196 -3.78 21.70 24.31
C VAL A 196 -3.99 22.91 23.41
N VAL A 197 -3.04 23.17 22.51
CA VAL A 197 -3.19 24.16 21.43
C VAL A 197 -4.20 23.63 20.43
N ALA A 198 -5.45 24.10 20.51
CA ALA A 198 -6.49 23.81 19.54
C ALA A 198 -6.43 24.82 18.38
N ALA A 199 -5.96 24.36 17.22
CA ALA A 199 -6.02 25.09 15.97
C ALA A 199 -7.46 25.15 15.41
N THR A 200 -7.87 26.32 14.94
CA THR A 200 -9.11 26.57 14.17
C THR A 200 -8.72 27.16 12.82
N ARG A 201 -9.06 26.71 11.60
CA ARG A 201 -9.59 25.49 10.94
C ARG A 201 -9.22 25.67 9.43
N PRO A 202 -9.10 24.64 8.56
CA PRO A 202 -10.32 24.08 7.95
C PRO A 202 -10.31 22.54 7.92
N THR A 203 -11.43 21.97 7.51
CA THR A 203 -11.65 20.53 7.21
C THR A 203 -10.76 20.05 6.06
N ALA A 204 -9.45 19.99 6.30
CA ALA A 204 -8.47 19.49 5.36
C ALA A 204 -7.48 18.58 6.09
N TRP A 205 -7.52 17.29 5.77
CA TRP A 205 -6.49 16.33 6.17
C TRP A 205 -5.16 16.79 5.56
N ARG A 206 -4.10 16.91 6.38
CA ARG A 206 -2.72 17.27 5.98
C ARG A 206 -1.78 16.14 6.39
N ALA A 207 -0.90 15.73 5.48
CA ALA A 207 0.20 14.82 5.77
C ALA A 207 1.51 15.41 5.25
N THR A 208 2.56 15.39 6.08
CA THR A 208 3.88 15.94 5.73
C THR A 208 4.89 14.88 5.31
N ARG A 209 5.96 15.27 4.62
CA ARG A 209 7.09 14.37 4.28
C ARG A 209 7.63 13.64 5.52
N SER A 210 7.91 12.35 5.37
CA SER A 210 8.39 11.49 6.47
C SER A 210 9.71 10.80 6.11
N ALA A 211 10.47 10.43 7.14
CA ALA A 211 11.64 9.58 6.99
C ALA A 211 11.26 8.23 6.39
N CYS A 212 12.18 7.60 5.65
CA CYS A 212 11.99 6.23 5.16
C CYS A 212 11.99 5.25 6.33
N ARG A 213 10.80 5.01 6.90
CA ARG A 213 10.56 3.97 7.90
C ARG A 213 9.47 3.02 7.40
N PRO A 214 9.53 1.73 7.75
CA PRO A 214 8.42 0.82 7.53
C PRO A 214 7.17 1.35 8.22
N SER A 215 6.03 1.30 7.52
CA SER A 215 4.74 1.68 8.10
C SER A 215 4.06 0.47 8.71
N THR A 216 3.75 0.55 10.00
CA THR A 216 2.96 -0.46 10.72
C THR A 216 1.55 -0.61 10.14
N GLN A 217 0.97 0.45 9.58
CA GLN A 217 -0.32 0.41 8.89
C GLN A 217 -0.26 -0.49 7.65
N ILE A 218 0.78 -0.35 6.82
CA ILE A 218 0.95 -1.19 5.64
C ILE A 218 1.11 -2.65 6.06
N GLN A 219 1.93 -2.91 7.09
CA GLN A 219 2.14 -4.25 7.63
C GLN A 219 0.83 -4.86 8.15
N ALA A 220 0.04 -4.10 8.91
CA ALA A 220 -1.24 -4.55 9.46
C ALA A 220 -2.21 -4.94 8.34
N ASN A 221 -2.41 -4.08 7.34
CA ASN A 221 -3.33 -4.34 6.22
C ASN A 221 -2.89 -5.57 5.40
N ARG A 222 -1.59 -5.74 5.16
CA ARG A 222 -1.08 -6.89 4.40
C ARG A 222 -1.20 -8.20 5.18
N LYS A 223 -0.92 -8.20 6.49
CA LYS A 223 -1.15 -9.35 7.37
C LYS A 223 -2.65 -9.70 7.46
N GLN A 224 -3.50 -8.69 7.56
CA GLN A 224 -4.96 -8.86 7.57
C GLN A 224 -5.45 -9.52 6.27
N ARG A 225 -4.96 -9.07 5.10
CA ARG A 225 -5.23 -9.72 3.82
C ARG A 225 -4.77 -11.17 3.79
N ALA A 226 -3.52 -11.43 4.19
CA ALA A 226 -2.96 -12.79 4.23
C ALA A 226 -3.81 -13.74 5.10
N ASN A 227 -4.17 -13.30 6.30
CA ASN A 227 -5.01 -14.06 7.23
C ASN A 227 -6.42 -14.30 6.67
N ALA A 228 -6.99 -13.32 5.96
CA ALA A 228 -8.31 -13.48 5.32
C ALA A 228 -8.26 -14.52 4.20
N LEU A 229 -7.24 -14.46 3.34
CA LEU A 229 -7.02 -15.45 2.28
C LEU A 229 -6.74 -16.85 2.84
N GLU A 230 -6.01 -16.95 3.95
CA GLU A 230 -5.80 -18.22 4.63
C GLU A 230 -7.11 -18.85 5.11
N ARG A 231 -7.99 -18.06 5.75
CA ARG A 231 -9.32 -18.53 6.18
C ARG A 231 -10.19 -18.95 4.99
N VAL A 232 -10.12 -18.22 3.88
CA VAL A 232 -10.82 -18.60 2.64
C VAL A 232 -10.29 -19.92 2.09
N ALA A 233 -8.97 -20.10 2.01
CA ALA A 233 -8.34 -21.34 1.57
C ALA A 233 -8.75 -22.53 2.45
N GLN A 234 -8.72 -22.35 3.77
CA GLN A 234 -9.15 -23.37 4.75
C GLN A 234 -10.61 -23.77 4.55
N ARG A 235 -11.53 -22.80 4.39
CA ARG A 235 -12.95 -23.06 4.09
C ARG A 235 -13.14 -23.77 2.75
N ALA A 236 -12.30 -23.48 1.77
CA ALA A 236 -12.26 -24.19 0.50
C ALA A 236 -11.59 -25.58 0.60
N GLY A 237 -11.09 -26.00 1.76
CA GLY A 237 -10.36 -27.26 1.93
C GLY A 237 -9.02 -27.29 1.20
N ARG A 238 -8.33 -26.14 1.14
CA ARG A 238 -7.04 -25.95 0.46
C ARG A 238 -6.01 -25.32 1.42
N ALA A 239 -4.74 -25.51 1.11
CA ALA A 239 -3.67 -24.74 1.73
C ALA A 239 -3.48 -23.40 1.00
N LEU A 240 -3.04 -22.37 1.73
CA LEU A 240 -2.69 -21.09 1.15
C LEU A 240 -1.43 -21.24 0.27
N SER A 241 -1.53 -20.78 -0.98
CA SER A 241 -0.47 -20.90 -1.98
C SER A 241 0.31 -19.59 -2.14
N ALA A 242 1.56 -19.70 -2.59
CA ALA A 242 2.41 -18.59 -2.98
C ALA A 242 1.82 -17.73 -4.14
N ALA A 243 0.86 -18.24 -4.91
CA ALA A 243 0.18 -17.46 -5.97
C ALA A 243 -0.52 -16.18 -5.47
N ALA A 244 -0.92 -16.14 -4.19
CA ALA A 244 -1.58 -14.98 -3.59
C ALA A 244 -0.63 -13.83 -3.20
N PHE A 245 0.68 -14.00 -3.39
CA PHE A 245 1.71 -13.11 -2.87
C PHE A 245 2.78 -12.74 -3.90
N PRO A 246 3.35 -11.52 -3.81
CA PRO A 246 4.49 -11.13 -4.63
C PRO A 246 5.72 -12.00 -4.37
N VAL A 247 6.49 -12.25 -5.42
CA VAL A 247 7.76 -12.98 -5.35
C VAL A 247 8.90 -12.04 -5.70
N LEU A 248 9.82 -11.86 -4.76
CA LEU A 248 11.07 -11.15 -4.98
C LEU A 248 12.20 -12.16 -5.16
N ARG A 249 13.01 -11.99 -6.20
CA ARG A 249 14.20 -12.79 -6.48
C ARG A 249 15.43 -11.90 -6.46
N ALA A 250 16.52 -12.43 -5.94
CA ALA A 250 17.83 -11.81 -6.07
C ALA A 250 18.67 -12.55 -7.11
N HIS A 251 19.51 -11.78 -7.80
CA HIS A 251 20.47 -12.27 -8.79
C HIS A 251 21.90 -12.00 -8.32
N ASP A 252 22.87 -12.53 -9.06
CA ASP A 252 24.28 -12.22 -8.85
C ASP A 252 24.52 -10.71 -8.99
N GLY A 253 25.46 -10.18 -8.20
CA GLY A 253 25.80 -8.75 -8.20
C GLY A 253 25.23 -7.94 -7.04
N CYS A 254 24.42 -8.54 -6.15
CA CYS A 254 24.02 -7.88 -4.92
C CYS A 254 25.25 -7.61 -4.01
N THR A 255 25.49 -6.34 -3.70
CA THR A 255 26.58 -5.85 -2.84
C THR A 255 26.15 -5.55 -1.41
N HIS A 256 24.88 -5.81 -1.08
CA HIS A 256 24.30 -5.54 0.24
C HIS A 256 24.43 -4.08 0.72
N GLU A 257 24.23 -3.10 -0.17
CA GLU A 257 24.20 -1.67 0.20
C GLU A 257 22.98 -1.28 1.06
N GLY A 258 21.94 -2.13 1.08
CA GLY A 258 20.78 -1.95 1.98
C GLY A 258 19.77 -0.88 1.56
N ILE A 259 19.99 -0.14 0.46
CA ILE A 259 19.08 0.90 -0.03
C ILE A 259 17.68 0.35 -0.29
N CYS A 260 17.59 -0.85 -0.88
CA CYS A 260 16.32 -1.53 -1.17
C CYS A 260 15.52 -1.87 0.10
N ALA A 261 16.20 -2.34 1.16
CA ALA A 261 15.59 -2.65 2.44
C ALA A 261 15.16 -1.36 3.18
N ALA A 262 16.03 -0.34 3.20
CA ALA A 262 15.72 0.96 3.81
C ALA A 262 14.53 1.67 3.15
N ALA A 263 14.38 1.51 1.84
CA ALA A 263 13.28 2.10 1.09
C ALA A 263 11.96 1.32 1.20
N CYS A 264 11.98 0.05 1.65
CA CYS A 264 10.81 -0.81 1.66
C CYS A 264 9.69 -0.25 2.56
N PRO A 265 8.53 0.15 1.99
CA PRO A 265 7.51 0.87 2.74
C PRO A 265 6.79 0.00 3.77
N SER A 266 6.68 -1.31 3.50
CA SER A 266 6.12 -2.28 4.44
C SER A 266 7.16 -2.92 5.34
N GLY A 267 8.45 -2.72 5.09
CA GLY A 267 9.51 -3.49 5.75
C GLY A 267 9.52 -4.98 5.38
N ALA A 268 8.82 -5.38 4.31
CA ALA A 268 8.83 -6.75 3.80
C ALA A 268 10.20 -7.21 3.30
N LEU A 269 11.11 -6.28 3.03
CA LEU A 269 12.50 -6.55 2.71
C LEU A 269 13.35 -5.92 3.79
N ALA A 270 14.11 -6.73 4.52
CA ALA A 270 14.92 -6.29 5.65
C ALA A 270 16.39 -6.67 5.46
N SER A 271 17.28 -5.79 5.93
CA SER A 271 18.70 -6.07 6.04
C SER A 271 18.96 -6.83 7.33
N VAL A 272 19.65 -7.96 7.27
CA VAL A 272 19.94 -8.80 8.43
C VAL A 272 21.43 -9.11 8.53
N GLU A 273 21.92 -9.10 9.76
CA GLU A 273 23.21 -9.65 10.15
C GLU A 273 22.94 -11.02 10.79
N ARG A 274 23.72 -12.02 10.41
CA ARG A 274 23.54 -13.41 10.85
C ARG A 274 24.56 -13.76 11.93
N ALA A 275 24.27 -14.82 12.67
CA ALA A 275 25.12 -15.26 13.79
C ALA A 275 26.55 -15.65 13.36
N ASP A 276 26.76 -16.02 12.11
CA ASP A 276 28.06 -16.33 11.52
C ASP A 276 28.83 -15.09 11.01
N GLY A 277 28.31 -13.88 11.25
CA GLY A 277 28.90 -12.62 10.78
C GLY A 277 28.64 -12.32 9.31
N SER A 278 27.87 -13.16 8.60
CA SER A 278 27.41 -12.86 7.25
C SER A 278 26.27 -11.85 7.28
N VAL A 279 26.07 -11.18 6.14
CA VAL A 279 25.00 -10.21 5.94
C VAL A 279 24.11 -10.60 4.78
N GLY A 280 22.88 -10.10 4.74
CA GLY A 280 22.02 -10.32 3.60
C GLY A 280 20.63 -9.74 3.77
N LEU A 281 19.77 -10.07 2.82
CA LEU A 281 18.39 -9.61 2.80
C LEU A 281 17.45 -10.74 3.17
N ASP A 282 16.47 -10.45 4.02
CA ASP A 282 15.33 -11.33 4.30
C ASP A 282 14.05 -10.73 3.71
N PHE A 283 13.18 -11.57 3.17
CA PHE A 283 11.95 -11.18 2.48
C PHE A 283 10.71 -11.89 3.04
N GLU A 284 9.71 -11.13 3.46
CA GLU A 284 8.41 -11.61 3.94
C GLU A 284 7.32 -11.31 2.89
N ALA A 285 6.94 -12.32 2.10
CA ALA A 285 5.98 -12.15 1.00
C ALA A 285 4.60 -11.66 1.48
N ALA A 286 4.18 -12.10 2.67
CA ALA A 286 2.89 -11.73 3.28
C ALA A 286 2.73 -10.22 3.54
N THR A 287 3.84 -9.50 3.77
CA THR A 287 3.83 -8.04 4.05
C THR A 287 4.25 -7.21 2.84
N CYS A 288 4.74 -7.82 1.75
CA CYS A 288 5.16 -7.11 0.55
C CYS A 288 3.97 -6.53 -0.20
N VAL A 289 3.97 -5.23 -0.53
CA VAL A 289 2.91 -4.57 -1.32
C VAL A 289 3.12 -4.63 -2.84
N GLY A 290 4.20 -5.26 -3.32
CA GLY A 290 4.47 -5.39 -4.76
C GLY A 290 4.85 -4.08 -5.47
N CYS A 291 5.23 -3.01 -4.76
CA CYS A 291 5.47 -1.67 -5.33
C CYS A 291 6.71 -1.54 -6.24
N GLY A 292 7.58 -2.54 -6.29
CA GLY A 292 8.80 -2.55 -7.13
C GLY A 292 9.88 -1.53 -6.76
N LEU A 293 9.76 -0.82 -5.64
CA LEU A 293 10.72 0.21 -5.24
C LEU A 293 12.12 -0.38 -4.99
N CYS A 294 12.19 -1.59 -4.42
CA CYS A 294 13.44 -2.31 -4.21
C CYS A 294 14.19 -2.62 -5.52
N VAL A 295 13.47 -2.93 -6.59
CA VAL A 295 14.05 -3.18 -7.92
C VAL A 295 14.58 -1.88 -8.50
N ARG A 296 13.75 -0.82 -8.53
CA ARG A 296 14.13 0.48 -9.12
C ARG A 296 15.30 1.17 -8.43
N LEU A 297 15.49 0.91 -7.14
CA LEU A 297 16.56 1.53 -6.35
C LEU A 297 17.84 0.69 -6.29
N CYS A 298 17.84 -0.53 -6.83
CA CYS A 298 19.03 -1.36 -6.80
C CYS A 298 20.05 -0.83 -7.84
N PRO A 299 21.23 -0.34 -7.43
CA PRO A 299 22.20 0.20 -8.39
C PRO A 299 22.93 -0.88 -9.21
N HIS A 300 22.73 -2.15 -8.88
CA HIS A 300 23.34 -3.31 -9.54
C HIS A 300 22.33 -4.20 -10.26
N ASP A 301 21.07 -3.76 -10.39
CA ASP A 301 19.98 -4.53 -11.01
C ASP A 301 19.82 -5.96 -10.46
N ALA A 302 20.21 -6.18 -9.20
CA ALA A 302 20.32 -7.49 -8.59
C ALA A 302 18.99 -8.04 -8.04
N LEU A 303 17.85 -7.42 -8.36
CA LEU A 303 16.54 -7.80 -7.85
C LEU A 303 15.49 -7.83 -8.97
N SER A 304 14.61 -8.83 -8.96
CA SER A 304 13.41 -8.86 -9.80
C SER A 304 12.15 -9.21 -9.01
N LEU A 305 11.02 -8.62 -9.40
CA LEU A 305 9.73 -8.76 -8.71
C LEU A 305 8.67 -9.29 -9.67
N ALA A 306 7.96 -10.35 -9.24
CA ALA A 306 6.72 -10.81 -9.84
C ALA A 306 5.55 -10.55 -8.89
N GLN A 307 4.36 -10.27 -9.42
CA GLN A 307 3.17 -9.95 -8.61
C GLN A 307 2.52 -11.20 -7.97
N ALA A 308 2.78 -12.38 -8.52
CA ALA A 308 2.25 -13.65 -8.04
C ALA A 308 3.32 -14.75 -8.12
N GLY A 309 3.29 -15.66 -7.14
CA GLY A 309 4.09 -16.88 -7.13
C GLY A 309 3.43 -18.07 -7.85
N ASP A 310 4.02 -19.25 -7.66
CA ASP A 310 3.50 -20.50 -8.23
C ASP A 310 2.33 -21.04 -7.41
N ALA A 311 1.20 -21.33 -8.08
CA ALA A 311 0.00 -21.88 -7.47
C ALA A 311 0.19 -23.28 -6.86
N SER A 312 1.20 -24.03 -7.32
CA SER A 312 1.56 -25.35 -6.80
C SER A 312 2.37 -25.31 -5.50
N MET A 313 2.95 -24.15 -5.17
CA MET A 313 3.81 -24.01 -3.99
C MET A 313 3.03 -23.47 -2.80
N PRO A 314 3.25 -24.01 -1.58
CA PRO A 314 2.67 -23.46 -0.37
C PRO A 314 3.26 -22.07 -0.07
N HIS A 315 2.48 -21.23 0.59
CA HIS A 315 2.97 -19.96 1.10
C HIS A 315 3.80 -20.16 2.37
N ASP A 316 5.01 -19.60 2.39
CA ASP A 316 5.83 -19.51 3.60
C ASP A 316 5.37 -18.32 4.45
N ALA A 317 4.81 -18.58 5.62
CA ALA A 317 4.38 -17.52 6.55
C ALA A 317 5.57 -16.78 7.21
N ALA A 318 6.77 -17.36 7.16
CA ALA A 318 7.98 -16.78 7.75
C ALA A 318 8.81 -16.03 6.69
N PRO A 319 9.58 -14.99 7.11
CA PRO A 319 10.57 -14.37 6.25
C PRO A 319 11.57 -15.39 5.71
N ARG A 320 11.94 -15.26 4.43
CA ARG A 320 12.92 -16.11 3.76
C ARG A 320 14.21 -15.33 3.52
N GLY A 321 15.35 -15.97 3.77
CA GLY A 321 16.65 -15.44 3.36
C GLY A 321 16.73 -15.33 1.83
N LEU A 322 16.80 -14.11 1.32
CA LEU A 322 16.88 -13.79 -0.10
C LEU A 322 18.32 -13.72 -0.59
N THR A 323 19.22 -13.11 0.19
CA THR A 323 20.66 -13.11 -0.10
C THR A 323 21.50 -13.44 1.13
N HIS A 324 22.71 -13.90 0.85
CA HIS A 324 23.70 -14.28 1.85
C HIS A 324 25.09 -13.92 1.36
N HIS A 325 25.80 -13.08 2.10
CA HIS A 325 27.10 -12.55 1.70
C HIS A 325 28.09 -12.64 2.86
N ALA A 326 29.22 -13.30 2.62
CA ALA A 326 30.37 -13.19 3.49
C ALA A 326 31.02 -11.81 3.33
N LEU A 327 31.54 -11.27 4.43
CA LEU A 327 32.27 -10.01 4.42
C LEU A 327 33.76 -10.25 4.16
N SER A 328 34.36 -9.35 3.39
CA SER A 328 35.81 -9.26 3.16
C SER A 328 36.33 -7.93 3.69
N CYS A 329 37.61 -7.87 4.05
CA CYS A 329 38.26 -6.62 4.47
C CYS A 329 38.97 -5.96 3.28
N CYS A 330 38.77 -4.66 3.11
CA CYS A 330 39.45 -3.87 2.10
C CYS A 330 40.96 -3.79 2.38
N THR A 331 41.82 -4.14 1.43
CA THR A 331 43.29 -4.11 1.61
C THR A 331 43.89 -2.70 1.71
N GLN A 332 43.08 -1.65 1.51
CA GLN A 332 43.52 -0.25 1.60
C GLN A 332 43.03 0.48 2.86
N CYS A 333 41.83 0.16 3.34
CA CYS A 333 41.20 0.90 4.45
C CYS A 333 40.60 0.01 5.55
N ASP A 334 40.80 -1.30 5.45
CA ASP A 334 40.32 -2.34 6.38
C ASP A 334 38.81 -2.41 6.60
N ALA A 335 38.02 -1.61 5.87
CA ALA A 335 36.56 -1.65 5.95
C ALA A 335 36.01 -2.99 5.45
N ALA A 336 35.06 -3.55 6.20
CA ALA A 336 34.30 -4.74 5.81
C ALA A 336 33.32 -4.41 4.66
N PHE A 337 33.26 -5.26 3.65
CA PHE A 337 32.35 -5.10 2.50
C PHE A 337 32.02 -6.44 1.85
N VAL A 338 30.97 -6.47 1.04
CA VAL A 338 30.66 -7.63 0.17
C VAL A 338 31.52 -7.55 -1.08
N ALA A 339 32.45 -8.50 -1.23
CA ALA A 339 33.33 -8.57 -2.39
C ALA A 339 32.61 -9.22 -3.58
N LEU A 340 32.46 -8.47 -4.67
CA LEU A 340 32.04 -9.04 -5.96
C LEU A 340 33.26 -9.65 -6.66
N ALA A 341 33.10 -10.88 -7.16
CA ALA A 341 34.14 -11.60 -7.93
C ALA A 341 35.54 -11.58 -7.27
N GLY A 342 35.61 -11.62 -5.93
CA GLY A 342 36.88 -11.63 -5.19
C GLY A 342 37.62 -10.28 -5.15
N ALA A 343 36.94 -9.17 -5.38
CA ALA A 343 37.54 -7.84 -5.26
C ALA A 343 38.26 -7.64 -3.93
N ALA A 344 39.48 -7.09 -3.97
CA ALA A 344 40.30 -6.80 -2.79
C ALA A 344 40.03 -5.42 -2.17
N LEU A 345 39.35 -4.53 -2.91
CA LEU A 345 39.09 -3.15 -2.52
C LEU A 345 37.59 -2.91 -2.39
N CYS A 346 37.17 -2.17 -1.36
CA CYS A 346 35.80 -1.74 -1.23
C CYS A 346 35.43 -0.71 -2.33
N PRO A 347 34.14 -0.53 -2.65
CA PRO A 347 33.70 0.38 -3.73
C PRO A 347 34.26 1.79 -3.63
N ARG A 348 34.38 2.33 -2.41
CA ARG A 348 34.95 3.66 -2.16
C ARG A 348 36.43 3.74 -2.51
N CYS A 349 37.24 2.77 -2.07
CA CYS A 349 38.67 2.73 -2.39
C CYS A 349 38.90 2.45 -3.87
N ALA A 350 38.12 1.54 -4.48
CA ALA A 350 38.18 1.28 -5.92
C ALA A 350 37.88 2.53 -6.74
N MET A 351 36.83 3.29 -6.40
CA MET A 351 36.50 4.54 -7.08
C MET A 351 37.59 5.60 -6.90
N ALA A 352 38.13 5.77 -5.68
CA ALA A 352 39.22 6.71 -5.43
C ALA A 352 40.49 6.36 -6.24
N GLN A 353 40.84 5.07 -6.33
CA GLN A 353 41.97 4.63 -7.15
C GLN A 353 41.73 4.86 -8.66
N ALA A 354 40.51 4.60 -9.16
CA ALA A 354 40.16 4.85 -10.55
C ALA A 354 40.29 6.33 -10.89
N GLN A 355 39.72 7.21 -10.07
CA GLN A 355 39.81 8.67 -10.24
C GLN A 355 41.27 9.15 -10.20
N ALA A 356 42.08 8.65 -9.27
CA ALA A 356 43.51 9.00 -9.22
C ALA A 356 44.22 8.58 -10.52
N ARG A 357 43.95 7.37 -11.02
CA ARG A 357 44.55 6.87 -12.28
C ARG A 357 44.14 7.73 -13.48
N ASP A 358 42.88 8.14 -13.57
CA ASP A 358 42.39 8.99 -14.65
C ASP A 358 43.00 10.40 -14.61
N LEU A 359 43.14 10.98 -13.41
CA LEU A 359 43.81 12.26 -13.20
C LEU A 359 45.29 12.20 -13.57
N PHE A 360 46.03 11.17 -13.13
CA PHE A 360 47.42 11.00 -13.53
C PHE A 360 47.55 10.72 -15.03
N GLY A 361 46.67 9.90 -15.62
CA GLY A 361 46.67 9.61 -17.05
C GLY A 361 46.40 10.83 -17.92
N SER A 362 45.55 11.77 -17.49
CA SER A 362 45.26 13.01 -18.20
C SER A 362 46.38 14.06 -18.06
N LEU A 363 47.07 14.11 -16.91
CA LEU A 363 48.24 14.97 -16.69
C LEU A 363 49.44 14.58 -17.56
N PHE A 364 49.65 13.29 -17.83
CA PHE A 364 50.79 12.82 -18.63
C PHE A 364 50.50 12.61 -20.12
N LYS A 365 49.23 12.63 -20.56
CA LYS A 365 48.86 12.58 -22.00
C LYS A 365 49.07 13.91 -22.74
N HIS A 366 49.24 15.03 -22.03
CA HIS A 366 49.54 16.34 -22.64
C HIS A 366 51.06 16.62 -22.81
N SER A 367 51.92 15.65 -22.49
CA SER A 367 53.38 15.82 -22.53
C SER A 367 54.09 15.13 -23.71
N ALA A 368 53.35 14.66 -24.71
CA ALA A 368 53.93 14.04 -25.91
C ALA A 368 53.42 14.70 -27.19
N ALA A 369 54.01 15.85 -27.54
CA ALA A 369 54.12 16.31 -28.92
C ALA A 369 55.63 16.35 -29.28
N PRO A 370 56.03 15.78 -30.42
CA PRO A 370 57.44 15.61 -30.77
C PRO A 370 58.04 16.94 -31.26
N GLN A 371 59.16 17.36 -30.68
CA GLN A 371 60.03 18.34 -31.33
C GLN A 371 60.89 17.61 -32.37
N THR A 372 60.40 17.55 -33.61
CA THR A 372 61.23 17.34 -34.80
C THR A 372 61.99 18.64 -35.10
N ILE A 373 63.32 18.57 -35.14
CA ILE A 373 64.19 19.46 -35.95
C ILE A 373 65.02 18.56 -36.86
#